data_AF-A0A2D6FAB3-F1
#
_entry.id   AF-A0A2D6FAB3-F1
#
_cell.length_a   1.000
_cell.length_b   1.000
_cell.length_c   1.000
_cell.angle_alpha   90.00
_cell.angle_beta   90.00
_cell.angle_gamma   90.00
#
_symmetry.space_group_name_H-M   'P 1'
#
loop_
_entity.id
_entity.type
_entity.pdbx_description
1 polymer ?
#
loop_
_entity_poly.entity_id
_entity_poly.type
_entity_poly.pdbx_seq_one_letter_code
_entity_poly.pdbx_strand_id
1 'polypeptide(L)'
;MPSNFWMMINNEENFRITQDRGFTLLGLKAQHRRKVQRITEGDRVLLYISHLRRFAATATAMSSFYEDEKPIWVNEGSTGFPYHIRLQPGVILKDEQFIDANILAPRLEYVKRWNPEDWYMAFQGNLHLLPKNDFTLIEEEMKKLHFGKGYVPADFTPSANNGRRRRSGGRRNRQPQDDQVQPDQQGQQAQPGQPVQST
;
A
#
# COMPACT_ATOMS: atom_id res chain seq x y z
N MET A 1 -9.11 -5.96 -13.04
CA MET A 1 -7.83 -5.39 -12.55
C MET A 1 -7.80 -5.57 -11.04
N PRO A 2 -6.66 -5.95 -10.43
CA PRO A 2 -6.56 -6.00 -8.98
C PRO A 2 -6.89 -4.63 -8.38
N SER A 3 -7.75 -4.60 -7.37
CA SER A 3 -8.18 -3.34 -6.74
C SER A 3 -7.17 -2.87 -5.71
N ASN A 4 -6.56 -3.79 -4.96
CA ASN A 4 -5.55 -3.51 -3.95
C ASN A 4 -4.36 -4.49 -4.02
N PHE A 5 -3.25 -4.04 -3.45
CA PHE A 5 -2.03 -4.82 -3.29
C PHE A 5 -1.71 -4.90 -1.80
N TRP A 6 -1.75 -6.11 -1.25
CA TRP A 6 -1.54 -6.36 0.16
C TRP A 6 -0.18 -7.00 0.39
N MET A 7 0.42 -6.71 1.53
CA MET A 7 1.53 -7.49 2.07
C MET A 7 1.10 -8.07 3.40
N MET A 8 1.19 -9.39 3.51
CA MET A 8 0.90 -10.13 4.70
C MET A 8 2.22 -10.61 5.32
N ILE A 9 2.34 -10.40 6.62
CA ILE A 9 3.54 -10.75 7.40
C ILE A 9 3.23 -11.95 8.27
N ASN A 10 4.00 -13.02 8.07
CA ASN A 10 3.99 -14.23 8.90
C ASN A 10 5.39 -14.51 9.46
N ASN A 11 5.45 -15.27 10.55
CA ASN A 11 6.68 -15.96 10.93
C ASN A 11 7.00 -17.10 9.92
N GLU A 12 8.18 -17.71 10.05
CA GLU A 12 8.59 -18.79 9.14
C GLU A 12 7.69 -20.02 9.27
N GLU A 13 7.33 -20.42 10.48
CA GLU A 13 6.48 -21.60 10.73
C GLU A 13 5.12 -21.50 10.01
N ASN A 14 4.40 -20.40 10.18
CA ASN A 14 3.12 -20.16 9.53
C ASN A 14 3.25 -19.98 8.02
N PHE A 15 4.40 -19.48 7.54
CA PHE A 15 4.71 -19.48 6.12
C PHE A 15 4.84 -20.92 5.57
N ARG A 16 5.58 -21.81 6.26
CA ARG A 16 5.72 -23.22 5.84
C ARG A 16 4.38 -23.96 5.85
N ILE A 17 3.57 -23.77 6.89
CA ILE A 17 2.20 -24.28 6.96
C ILE A 17 1.36 -23.87 5.75
N THR A 18 1.52 -22.63 5.28
CA THR A 18 0.83 -22.10 4.09
C THR A 18 1.41 -22.69 2.80
N GLN A 19 2.73 -22.84 2.74
CA GLN A 19 3.47 -23.44 1.62
C GLN A 19 3.10 -24.91 1.42
N ASP A 20 3.05 -25.71 2.48
CA ASP A 20 2.70 -27.13 2.45
C ASP A 20 1.26 -27.38 1.96
N ARG A 21 0.39 -26.37 2.11
CA ARG A 21 -0.97 -26.34 1.58
C ARG A 21 -1.08 -25.72 0.18
N GLY A 22 0.07 -25.47 -0.46
CA GLY A 22 0.17 -24.99 -1.83
C GLY A 22 -0.28 -23.54 -2.01
N PHE A 23 -0.24 -22.70 -0.97
CA PHE A 23 -0.67 -21.29 -1.02
C PHE A 23 -2.10 -21.09 -1.54
N THR A 24 -3.00 -22.01 -1.20
CA THR A 24 -4.42 -21.96 -1.61
C THR A 24 -5.33 -21.29 -0.56
N LEU A 25 -4.83 -21.11 0.65
CA LEU A 25 -5.56 -20.59 1.78
C LEU A 25 -4.62 -19.74 2.65
N LEU A 26 -5.12 -18.62 3.16
CA LEU A 26 -4.35 -17.75 4.06
C LEU A 26 -5.19 -17.29 5.24
N GLY A 27 -4.62 -17.41 6.43
CA GLY A 27 -5.16 -16.91 7.69
C GLY A 27 -4.72 -15.47 7.97
N LEU A 28 -5.63 -14.68 8.54
CA LEU A 28 -5.45 -13.27 8.86
C LEU A 28 -5.90 -13.02 10.31
N LYS A 29 -5.15 -12.18 11.02
CA LYS A 29 -5.41 -11.92 12.44
C LYS A 29 -6.60 -10.97 12.66
N ALA A 30 -7.33 -11.18 13.75
CA ALA A 30 -8.47 -10.36 14.15
C ALA A 30 -8.16 -8.87 14.34
N GLN A 31 -6.94 -8.55 14.82
CA GLN A 31 -6.47 -7.19 15.09
C GLN A 31 -6.56 -6.22 13.89
N HIS A 32 -6.73 -6.75 12.67
CA HIS A 32 -6.82 -5.94 11.45
C HIS A 32 -8.15 -6.09 10.72
N ARG A 33 -9.25 -6.41 11.41
CA ARG A 33 -10.60 -6.61 10.82
C ARG A 33 -10.98 -5.57 9.77
N ARG A 34 -10.78 -4.27 10.05
CA ARG A 34 -11.08 -3.18 9.09
C ARG A 34 -10.28 -3.27 7.79
N LYS A 35 -9.02 -3.73 7.83
CA LYS A 35 -8.21 -3.97 6.62
C LYS A 35 -8.65 -5.24 5.91
N VAL A 36 -8.90 -6.31 6.66
CA VAL A 36 -9.36 -7.60 6.14
C VAL A 36 -10.68 -7.46 5.38
N GLN A 37 -11.62 -6.65 5.90
CA GLN A 37 -12.89 -6.34 5.24
C GLN A 37 -12.77 -5.66 3.88
N ARG A 38 -11.61 -5.07 3.58
CA ARG A 38 -11.34 -4.42 2.28
C ARG A 38 -10.74 -5.37 1.25
N ILE A 39 -10.37 -6.57 1.65
CA ILE A 39 -9.84 -7.58 0.72
C ILE A 39 -11.01 -8.08 -0.12
N THR A 40 -10.84 -8.00 -1.43
CA THR A 40 -11.79 -8.50 -2.41
C THR A 40 -11.12 -9.45 -3.37
N GLU A 41 -11.92 -10.26 -4.07
CA GLU A 41 -11.44 -11.11 -5.15
C GLU A 41 -10.68 -10.29 -6.21
N GLY A 42 -9.58 -10.85 -6.70
CA GLY A 42 -8.66 -10.21 -7.63
C GLY A 42 -7.56 -9.37 -6.98
N ASP A 43 -7.63 -9.06 -5.69
CA ASP A 43 -6.54 -8.38 -4.98
C ASP A 43 -5.26 -9.22 -4.99
N ARG A 44 -4.10 -8.55 -5.01
CA ARG A 44 -2.80 -9.23 -4.97
C ARG A 44 -2.27 -9.28 -3.54
N VAL A 45 -1.64 -10.39 -3.16
CA VAL A 45 -1.05 -10.59 -1.83
C VAL A 45 0.43 -10.95 -1.97
N LEU A 46 1.28 -10.26 -1.23
CA LEU A 46 2.71 -10.53 -1.07
C LEU A 46 2.93 -11.16 0.30
N LEU A 47 3.61 -12.30 0.35
CA LEU A 47 3.95 -13.01 1.58
C LEU A 47 5.38 -12.65 2.00
N TYR A 48 5.49 -12.05 3.18
CA TYR A 48 6.74 -11.63 3.80
C TYR A 48 6.99 -12.41 5.09
N ILE A 49 8.23 -12.88 5.28
CA ILE A 49 8.66 -13.63 6.46
C ILE A 49 9.39 -12.69 7.42
N SER A 50 8.81 -12.44 8.60
CA SER A 50 9.26 -11.40 9.53
C SER A 50 10.66 -11.59 10.08
N HIS A 51 10.97 -12.77 10.64
CA HIS A 51 12.26 -13.05 11.28
C HIS A 51 13.41 -13.11 10.29
N LEU A 52 13.15 -13.65 9.09
CA LEU A 52 14.14 -13.72 8.01
C LEU A 52 14.28 -12.40 7.26
N ARG A 53 13.29 -11.50 7.40
CA ARG A 53 13.11 -10.29 6.60
C ARG A 53 13.15 -10.53 5.10
N ARG A 54 12.37 -11.49 4.61
CA ARG A 54 12.38 -11.87 3.20
C ARG A 54 11.01 -11.83 2.53
N PHE A 55 11.01 -11.42 1.27
CA PHE A 55 9.87 -11.62 0.36
C PHE A 55 9.98 -13.01 -0.28
N ALA A 56 8.90 -13.79 -0.21
CA ALA A 56 8.96 -15.21 -0.52
C ALA A 56 7.96 -15.66 -1.60
N ALA A 57 6.74 -15.14 -1.59
CA ALA A 57 5.71 -15.56 -2.54
C ALA A 57 4.68 -14.46 -2.82
N THR A 58 4.07 -14.49 -4.00
CA THR A 58 2.87 -13.73 -4.32
C THR A 58 1.68 -14.64 -4.57
N ALA A 59 0.48 -14.12 -4.39
CA ALA A 59 -0.77 -14.79 -4.68
C ALA A 59 -1.84 -13.78 -5.11
N THR A 60 -2.96 -14.28 -5.60
CA THR A 60 -4.16 -13.52 -5.91
C THR A 60 -5.28 -13.99 -4.98
N ALA A 61 -5.99 -13.07 -4.34
CA ALA A 61 -7.16 -13.36 -3.55
C ALA A 61 -8.29 -13.85 -4.47
N MET A 62 -8.84 -15.02 -4.16
CA MET A 62 -9.94 -15.65 -4.91
C MET A 62 -11.27 -15.57 -4.16
N SER A 63 -11.30 -14.86 -3.04
CA SER A 63 -12.50 -14.62 -2.24
C SER A 63 -12.33 -13.37 -1.39
N SER A 64 -13.45 -12.78 -0.98
CA SER A 64 -13.48 -11.95 0.24
C SER A 64 -13.14 -12.79 1.47
N PHE A 65 -12.89 -12.12 2.61
CA PHE A 65 -12.65 -12.82 3.86
C PHE A 65 -13.91 -13.54 4.37
N TYR A 66 -13.70 -14.64 5.10
CA TYR A 66 -14.74 -15.33 5.86
C TYR A 66 -14.18 -15.76 7.22
N GLU A 67 -15.08 -16.03 8.15
CA GLU A 67 -14.73 -16.50 9.50
C GLU A 67 -14.67 -18.03 9.53
N ASP A 68 -13.61 -18.59 10.10
CA ASP A 68 -13.42 -20.03 10.31
C ASP A 68 -12.46 -20.21 11.51
N GLU A 69 -12.76 -21.17 12.39
CA GLU A 69 -12.02 -21.41 13.63
C GLU A 69 -11.05 -22.60 13.53
N LYS A 70 -10.90 -23.19 12.34
CA LYS A 70 -9.96 -24.30 12.14
C LYS A 70 -8.53 -23.88 12.53
N PRO A 71 -7.86 -24.62 13.44
CA PRO A 71 -6.51 -24.31 13.91
C PRO A 71 -5.46 -24.75 12.88
N ILE A 72 -5.42 -24.06 11.74
CA ILE A 72 -4.52 -24.37 10.62
C ILE A 72 -3.11 -23.82 10.86
N TRP A 73 -3.03 -22.61 11.43
CA TRP A 73 -1.79 -21.89 11.72
C TRP A 73 -1.53 -21.86 13.22
N VAL A 74 -0.26 -21.75 13.59
CA VAL A 74 0.20 -21.65 14.97
C VAL A 74 -0.02 -20.23 15.47
N ASN A 75 -0.78 -20.09 16.57
CA ASN A 75 -1.09 -18.79 17.16
C ASN A 75 0.20 -18.03 17.51
N GLU A 76 0.25 -16.78 17.08
CA GLU A 76 1.34 -15.87 17.43
C GLU A 76 0.89 -15.03 18.63
N GLY A 77 1.32 -15.43 19.83
CA GLY A 77 0.83 -14.88 21.10
C GLY A 77 -0.59 -15.35 21.42
N SER A 78 -1.45 -14.47 21.93
CA SER A 78 -2.86 -14.79 22.21
C SER A 78 -3.78 -14.64 20.99
N THR A 79 -3.23 -14.32 19.82
CA THR A 79 -4.02 -14.05 18.61
C THR A 79 -3.95 -15.21 17.63
N GLY A 80 -5.10 -15.81 17.34
CA GLY A 80 -5.26 -16.74 16.23
C GLY A 80 -5.56 -16.06 14.90
N PHE A 81 -5.96 -16.89 13.92
CA PHE A 81 -6.22 -16.49 12.54
C PHE A 81 -7.70 -16.74 12.16
N PRO A 82 -8.66 -16.07 12.80
CA PRO A 82 -10.09 -16.38 12.60
C PRO A 82 -10.63 -15.95 11.23
N TYR A 83 -9.87 -15.17 10.45
CA TYR A 83 -10.27 -14.72 9.13
C TYR A 83 -9.46 -15.42 8.06
N HIS A 84 -10.14 -16.06 7.11
CA HIS A 84 -9.50 -16.76 6.01
C HIS A 84 -9.83 -16.10 4.67
N ILE A 85 -8.90 -16.19 3.72
CA ILE A 85 -9.13 -15.90 2.31
C ILE A 85 -8.63 -17.07 1.46
N ARG A 86 -9.33 -17.34 0.35
CA ARG A 86 -8.84 -18.27 -0.68
C ARG A 86 -7.83 -17.58 -1.55
N LEU A 87 -6.81 -18.31 -1.97
CA LEU A 87 -5.72 -17.80 -2.78
C LEU A 87 -5.53 -18.65 -4.04
N GLN A 88 -5.09 -17.98 -5.10
CA GLN A 88 -4.45 -18.60 -6.24
C GLN A 88 -2.96 -18.24 -6.20
N PRO A 89 -2.04 -19.21 -6.20
CA PRO A 89 -0.61 -18.90 -6.15
C PRO A 89 -0.14 -18.11 -7.38
N GLY A 90 0.75 -17.15 -7.16
CA GLY A 90 1.40 -16.36 -8.19
C GLY A 90 2.85 -16.82 -8.37
N VAL A 91 3.81 -15.96 -8.03
CA VAL A 91 5.24 -16.28 -8.08
C VAL A 91 5.68 -16.84 -6.74
N ILE A 92 6.16 -18.07 -6.72
CA ILE A 92 6.68 -18.73 -5.50
C ILE A 92 8.18 -18.90 -5.67
N LEU A 93 8.97 -18.34 -4.75
CA LEU A 93 10.41 -18.51 -4.75
C LEU A 93 10.80 -19.79 -4.01
N LYS A 94 11.93 -20.38 -4.41
CA LYS A 94 12.65 -21.34 -3.56
C LYS A 94 13.35 -20.60 -2.42
N ASP A 95 13.70 -21.32 -1.36
CA ASP A 95 14.36 -20.76 -0.18
C ASP A 95 15.66 -19.99 -0.52
N GLU A 96 16.47 -20.52 -1.45
CA GLU A 96 17.70 -19.85 -1.90
C GLU A 96 17.42 -18.57 -2.71
N GLN A 97 16.21 -18.43 -3.26
CA GLN A 97 15.80 -17.30 -4.09
C GLN A 97 15.09 -16.21 -3.28
N PHE A 98 14.74 -16.46 -2.01
CA PHE A 98 14.03 -15.47 -1.19
C PHE A 98 14.78 -14.14 -1.17
N ILE A 99 14.04 -13.06 -1.44
CA ILE A 99 14.64 -11.73 -1.57
C ILE A 99 14.81 -11.13 -0.18
N ASP A 100 16.05 -10.82 0.19
CA ASP A 100 16.34 -10.03 1.39
C ASP A 100 15.72 -8.64 1.27
N ALA A 101 14.82 -8.32 2.18
CA ALA A 101 14.12 -7.05 2.19
C ALA A 101 15.05 -5.86 2.45
N ASN A 102 16.24 -6.04 3.05
CA ASN A 102 17.22 -4.97 3.16
C ASN A 102 17.66 -4.41 1.78
N ILE A 103 17.56 -5.21 0.72
CA ILE A 103 17.94 -4.80 -0.65
C ILE A 103 16.84 -3.95 -1.31
N LEU A 104 15.58 -4.34 -1.14
CA LEU A 104 14.45 -3.69 -1.82
C LEU A 104 13.66 -2.72 -0.96
N ALA A 105 13.48 -3.00 0.33
CA ALA A 105 12.62 -2.21 1.21
C ALA A 105 12.99 -0.72 1.21
N PRO A 106 14.27 -0.31 1.28
CA PRO A 106 14.65 1.11 1.24
C PRO A 106 14.21 1.86 -0.05
N ARG A 107 13.88 1.13 -1.12
CA ARG A 107 13.42 1.69 -2.40
C ARG A 107 11.90 1.85 -2.47
N LEU A 108 11.15 1.22 -1.57
CA LEU A 108 9.70 1.20 -1.56
C LEU A 108 9.14 2.55 -1.12
N GLU A 109 8.12 3.04 -1.83
CA GLU A 109 7.35 4.21 -1.42
C GLU A 109 6.71 4.04 -0.04
N TYR A 110 6.30 2.80 0.28
CA TYR A 110 5.66 2.41 1.53
C TYR A 110 6.49 2.76 2.77
N VAL A 111 7.83 2.61 2.71
CA VAL A 111 8.70 2.87 3.87
C VAL A 111 9.29 4.28 3.89
N LYS A 112 9.05 5.12 2.86
CA LYS A 112 9.67 6.47 2.75
C LYS A 112 9.41 7.42 3.93
N ARG A 113 8.39 7.14 4.74
CA ARG A 113 8.05 7.93 5.93
C ARG A 113 8.86 7.53 7.17
N TRP A 114 9.58 6.42 7.11
CA TRP A 114 10.46 5.93 8.17
C TRP A 114 11.89 6.38 7.91
N ASN A 115 12.66 6.51 9.00
CA ASN A 115 14.11 6.68 8.86
C ASN A 115 14.68 5.48 8.11
N PRO A 116 15.65 5.67 7.20
CA PRO A 116 16.21 4.58 6.41
C PRO A 116 16.76 3.42 7.25
N GLU A 117 17.27 3.69 8.45
CA GLU A 117 17.79 2.68 9.39
C GLU A 117 16.68 1.89 10.09
N ASP A 118 15.50 2.51 10.26
CA ASP A 118 14.36 1.96 11.01
C ASP A 118 13.23 1.44 10.11
N TRP A 119 13.49 1.29 8.81
CA TRP A 119 12.46 0.92 7.82
C TRP A 119 11.68 -0.35 8.21
N TYR A 120 12.33 -1.30 8.89
CA TYR A 120 11.72 -2.58 9.29
C TYR A 120 10.56 -2.40 10.27
N MET A 121 10.52 -1.29 11.00
CA MET A 121 9.40 -0.94 11.87
C MET A 121 8.12 -0.66 11.08
N ALA A 122 8.23 -0.25 9.81
CA ALA A 122 7.08 -0.11 8.91
C ALA A 122 6.33 -1.44 8.71
N PHE A 123 7.03 -2.56 8.87
CA PHE A 123 6.48 -3.91 8.71
C PHE A 123 6.06 -4.51 10.05
N GLN A 124 5.75 -3.70 11.07
CA GLN A 124 5.09 -4.21 12.27
C GLN A 124 3.59 -4.45 12.00
N GLY A 125 3.02 -5.48 12.64
CA GLY A 125 1.65 -5.93 12.39
C GLY A 125 1.57 -7.04 11.32
N ASN A 126 0.38 -7.50 11.00
CA ASN A 126 0.19 -8.68 10.13
C ASN A 126 -0.24 -8.34 8.69
N LEU A 127 -0.90 -7.19 8.45
CA LEU A 127 -1.46 -6.87 7.14
C LEU A 127 -1.25 -5.41 6.76
N HIS A 128 -0.69 -5.19 5.57
CA HIS A 128 -0.34 -3.87 5.02
C HIS A 128 -0.87 -3.68 3.62
N LEU A 129 -1.31 -2.45 3.32
CA LEU A 129 -1.69 -2.05 1.97
C LEU A 129 -0.48 -1.38 1.32
N LEU A 130 -0.02 -1.93 0.19
CA LEU A 130 1.11 -1.43 -0.57
C LEU A 130 0.64 -0.55 -1.76
N PRO A 131 1.42 0.46 -2.14
CA PRO A 131 1.31 1.08 -3.45
C PRO A 131 1.52 0.04 -4.56
N LYS A 132 0.81 0.22 -5.70
CA LYS A 132 0.97 -0.66 -6.87
C LYS A 132 2.42 -0.76 -7.34
N ASN A 133 3.13 0.38 -7.40
CA ASN A 133 4.52 0.44 -7.87
C ASN A 133 5.45 -0.41 -6.99
N ASP A 134 5.25 -0.40 -5.67
CA ASP A 134 6.06 -1.18 -4.73
C ASP A 134 5.83 -2.68 -4.89
N PHE A 135 4.56 -3.09 -4.99
CA PHE A 135 4.23 -4.50 -5.22
C PHE A 135 4.82 -4.98 -6.55
N THR A 136 4.63 -4.20 -7.63
CA THR A 136 5.15 -4.54 -8.96
C THR A 136 6.68 -4.60 -8.96
N LEU A 137 7.38 -3.67 -8.30
CA LEU A 137 8.83 -3.72 -8.18
C LEU A 137 9.31 -5.05 -7.56
N ILE A 138 8.71 -5.45 -6.44
CA ILE A 138 9.07 -6.69 -5.75
C ILE A 138 8.74 -7.88 -6.63
N GLU A 139 7.52 -7.95 -7.16
CA GLU A 139 7.08 -9.06 -8.00
C GLU A 139 7.96 -9.24 -9.25
N GLU A 140 8.32 -8.16 -9.94
CA GLU A 140 9.20 -8.25 -11.12
C GLU A 140 10.59 -8.79 -10.75
N GLU A 141 11.13 -8.42 -9.59
CA GLU A 141 12.40 -9.00 -9.12
C GLU A 141 12.24 -10.49 -8.78
N MET A 142 11.11 -10.87 -8.18
CA MET A 142 10.78 -12.28 -7.92
C MET A 142 10.69 -13.07 -9.22
N LYS A 143 10.05 -12.52 -10.26
CA LYS A 143 9.93 -13.19 -11.57
C LYS A 143 11.29 -13.40 -12.23
N LYS A 144 12.19 -12.42 -12.18
CA LYS A 144 13.57 -12.58 -12.70
C LYS A 144 14.30 -13.73 -12.01
N LEU A 145 14.16 -13.85 -10.69
CA LEU A 145 14.79 -14.94 -9.94
C LEU A 145 14.13 -16.29 -10.25
N HIS A 146 12.80 -16.34 -10.31
CA HIS A 146 12.02 -17.55 -10.52
C HIS A 146 12.17 -18.12 -11.95
N PHE A 147 12.07 -17.28 -12.97
CA PHE A 147 12.14 -17.68 -14.39
C PHE A 147 13.55 -17.58 -15.00
N GLY A 148 14.48 -16.90 -14.33
CA GLY A 148 15.88 -16.80 -14.73
C GLY A 148 16.15 -15.84 -15.91
N LYS A 149 17.29 -16.03 -16.57
CA LYS A 149 17.85 -15.12 -17.59
C LYS A 149 16.98 -14.90 -18.83
N GLY A 150 16.03 -15.80 -19.09
CA GLY A 150 15.09 -15.70 -20.22
C GLY A 150 13.85 -14.87 -19.93
N TYR A 151 13.67 -14.40 -18.70
CA TYR A 151 12.52 -13.58 -18.34
C TYR A 151 12.59 -12.20 -19.00
N VAL A 152 11.59 -11.89 -19.82
CA VAL A 152 11.38 -10.55 -20.37
C VAL A 152 10.32 -9.87 -19.52
N PRO A 153 10.66 -8.81 -18.76
CA PRO A 153 9.68 -8.01 -18.03
C PRO A 153 8.63 -7.46 -19.00
N ALA A 154 7.36 -7.47 -18.59
CA ALA A 154 6.34 -6.72 -19.32
C ALA A 154 6.70 -5.23 -19.27
N ASP A 155 6.52 -4.48 -20.36
CA ASP A 155 6.92 -3.07 -20.49
C ASP A 155 6.47 -2.24 -19.28
N PHE A 156 7.40 -2.03 -18.34
CA PHE A 156 7.14 -1.25 -17.14
C PHE A 156 7.39 0.21 -17.49
N THR A 157 6.32 0.94 -17.79
CA THR A 157 6.33 2.41 -17.77
C THR A 157 5.94 2.85 -16.36
N PRO A 158 6.89 3.21 -15.46
CA PRO A 158 6.54 3.81 -14.18
C PRO A 158 5.74 5.07 -14.46
N SER A 159 4.57 5.21 -13.84
CA SER A 159 3.74 6.41 -13.98
C SER A 159 4.58 7.63 -13.59
N ALA A 160 4.88 8.49 -14.55
CA ALA A 160 5.77 9.65 -14.40
C ALA A 160 5.22 10.75 -13.46
N ASN A 161 4.15 10.48 -12.71
CA ASN A 161 3.43 11.47 -11.95
C ASN A 161 3.58 11.26 -10.45
N ASN A 162 4.73 11.68 -9.93
CA ASN A 162 4.83 12.10 -8.53
C ASN A 162 5.81 13.28 -8.40
N GLY A 163 5.25 14.49 -8.44
CA GLY A 163 5.71 15.56 -7.56
C GLY A 163 6.88 16.42 -7.99
N ARG A 164 6.91 16.97 -9.21
CA ARG A 164 7.52 18.31 -9.40
C ARG A 164 6.57 19.37 -8.82
N ARG A 165 6.49 19.46 -7.50
CA ARG A 165 6.06 20.70 -6.84
C ARG A 165 7.15 21.74 -7.15
N ARG A 166 6.99 22.45 -8.27
CA ARG A 166 7.71 23.68 -8.54
C ARG A 166 7.45 24.61 -7.36
N ARG A 167 8.46 24.83 -6.53
CA ARG A 167 8.52 26.03 -5.67
C ARG A 167 8.43 27.23 -6.60
N SER A 168 7.25 27.81 -6.74
CA SER A 168 7.08 29.12 -7.37
C SER A 168 7.69 30.14 -6.42
N GLY A 169 8.97 30.48 -6.66
CA GLY A 169 9.60 31.63 -6.04
C GLY A 169 8.82 32.88 -6.43
N GLY A 170 8.25 33.56 -5.44
CA GLY A 170 7.56 34.83 -5.61
C GLY A 170 8.53 35.89 -6.12
N ARG A 171 8.37 36.29 -7.39
CA ARG A 171 8.95 37.52 -7.91
C ARG A 171 7.95 38.66 -7.65
N ARG A 172 8.31 39.52 -6.69
CA ARG A 172 7.74 40.85 -6.50
C ARG A 172 7.77 41.62 -7.83
N ASN A 173 6.64 42.12 -8.28
CA ASN A 173 6.60 43.16 -9.30
C ASN A 173 6.02 44.43 -8.68
N ARG A 174 6.89 45.43 -8.50
CA ARG A 174 6.50 46.83 -8.23
C ARG A 174 6.07 47.42 -9.58
N GLN A 175 4.89 48.02 -9.65
CA GLN A 175 4.51 48.94 -10.71
C GLN A 175 4.52 50.38 -10.14
N PRO A 176 5.07 51.38 -10.84
CA PRO A 176 4.90 52.78 -10.51
C PRO A 176 3.55 53.33 -11.01
N GLN A 177 3.04 54.32 -10.27
CA GLN A 177 1.90 55.18 -10.58
C GLN A 177 2.08 55.95 -11.90
N ASP A 178 0.98 56.24 -12.61
CA ASP A 178 0.53 57.63 -12.79
C ASP A 178 -0.92 57.75 -13.33
N ASP A 179 -1.62 58.65 -12.62
CA ASP A 179 -2.71 59.59 -12.94
C ASP A 179 -3.94 59.29 -13.85
N GLN A 180 -5.09 59.52 -13.19
CA GLN A 180 -6.29 60.29 -13.57
C GLN A 180 -7.17 59.83 -14.75
N VAL A 181 -8.47 59.65 -14.46
CA VAL A 181 -9.56 60.63 -14.72
C VAL A 181 -10.91 59.98 -14.33
N GLN A 182 -11.70 60.69 -13.51
CA GLN A 182 -13.15 60.50 -13.27
C GLN A 182 -13.91 61.46 -14.21
N PRO A 183 -15.19 61.23 -14.62
CA PRO A 183 -16.31 61.35 -13.67
C PRO A 183 -17.59 60.51 -13.93
N ASP A 184 -18.39 60.44 -12.85
CA ASP A 184 -19.86 60.42 -12.70
C ASP A 184 -20.81 59.61 -13.62
N GLN A 185 -21.69 58.78 -13.03
CA GLN A 185 -23.05 59.19 -12.59
C GLN A 185 -23.88 58.02 -11.99
N GLN A 186 -24.39 58.26 -10.78
CA GLN A 186 -25.76 58.05 -10.25
C GLN A 186 -26.51 56.71 -10.41
N GLY A 187 -27.04 56.20 -9.27
CA GLY A 187 -28.13 55.21 -9.25
C GLY A 187 -28.49 54.58 -7.89
N GLN A 188 -29.10 55.37 -6.99
CA GLN A 188 -30.15 55.01 -6.00
C GLN A 188 -29.98 53.88 -4.93
N GLN A 189 -29.88 54.36 -3.68
CA GLN A 189 -30.71 54.07 -2.48
C GLN A 189 -31.29 52.66 -2.22
N ALA A 190 -30.90 52.06 -1.08
CA ALA A 190 -31.83 51.60 -0.02
C ALA A 190 -31.08 51.30 1.30
N GLN A 191 -31.65 51.72 2.42
CA GLN A 191 -31.12 51.65 3.79
C GLN A 191 -31.54 50.35 4.55
N PRO A 192 -30.96 50.06 5.74
CA PRO A 192 -30.78 48.70 6.26
C PRO A 192 -31.86 48.23 7.24
N GLY A 193 -32.10 46.91 7.26
CA GLY A 193 -32.89 46.22 8.29
C GLY A 193 -32.03 45.82 9.50
N GLN A 194 -32.48 46.22 10.69
CA GLN A 194 -31.96 45.82 12.00
C GLN A 194 -32.65 44.54 12.54
N PRO A 195 -32.12 43.91 13.61
CA PRO A 195 -32.27 42.49 13.89
C PRO A 195 -33.44 42.14 14.81
N VAL A 196 -33.91 40.90 14.74
CA VAL A 196 -34.89 40.31 15.68
C VAL A 196 -34.19 39.41 16.70
N GLN A 197 -34.75 39.49 17.92
CA GLN A 197 -34.19 39.12 19.21
C GLN A 197 -34.21 37.62 19.50
N SER A 198 -33.33 37.22 20.43
CA SER A 198 -33.36 35.95 21.15
C SER A 198 -34.29 36.03 22.37
N THR A 199 -35.15 35.04 22.55
CA THR A 199 -35.49 34.40 23.84
C THR A 199 -36.21 33.09 23.58
#